data_AF-A0A6M7U237-F1
#
_entry.id   AF-A0A6M7U237-F1
#
_cell.length_a   1.000
_cell.length_b   1.000
_cell.length_c   1.000
_cell.angle_alpha   90.00
_cell.angle_beta   90.00
_cell.angle_gamma   90.00
#
_symmetry.space_group_name_H-M   'P 1'
#
loop_
_entity.id
_entity.type
_entity.pdbx_description
1 polymer ?
#
loop_
_entity_poly.entity_id
_entity_poly.type
_entity_poly.pdbx_seq_one_letter_code
_entity_poly.pdbx_strand_id
1 'polypeptide(L)' 'MERRHAIRRVRDGLWEVYDIDNNKVVRVGGVPLTNLLDEDALDALDLIRDGFLTPAKSARTKS' A
#
# COMPACT_ATOMS: atom_id res chain seq x y z
N MET A 1 13.81 1.39 10.43
CA MET A 1 13.68 0.85 9.06
C MET A 1 12.60 1.65 8.38
N GLU A 2 12.95 2.46 7.39
CA GLU A 2 11.98 3.16 6.54
C GLU A 2 11.16 2.10 5.80
N ARG A 3 9.85 2.05 6.04
CA ARG A 3 8.97 1.13 5.30
C ARG A 3 8.90 1.60 3.87
N ARG A 4 9.32 0.75 2.95
CA ARG A 4 9.31 1.08 1.53
C ARG A 4 8.01 0.58 0.92
N HIS A 5 7.25 1.50 0.34
CA HIS A 5 6.00 1.20 -0.35
C HIS A 5 6.19 1.45 -1.85
N ALA A 6 5.50 0.69 -2.67
CA ALA A 6 5.49 0.85 -4.12
C ALA A 6 4.12 0.48 -4.69
N ILE A 7 3.87 0.89 -5.93
CA ILE A 7 2.71 0.45 -6.70
C ILE A 7 3.10 -0.67 -7.66
N ARG A 8 2.19 -1.61 -7.88
CA ARG A 8 2.31 -2.59 -8.96
C ARG A 8 0.99 -2.79 -9.68
N ARG A 9 1.05 -3.14 -10.95
CA ARG A 9 -0.12 -3.46 -11.75
C ARG A 9 -0.62 -4.86 -11.43
N VAL A 10 -1.91 -4.99 -11.17
CA VAL A 10 -2.57 -6.26 -10.80
C VAL A 10 -3.38 -6.81 -11.97
N ARG A 11 -4.08 -5.93 -12.70
CA ARG A 11 -4.91 -6.26 -13.87
C ARG A 11 -4.95 -5.06 -14.83
N ASP A 12 -5.51 -5.23 -16.03
CA ASP A 12 -5.84 -4.16 -16.99
C ASP A 12 -6.21 -2.82 -16.35
N GLY A 13 -5.25 -1.87 -16.37
CA GLY A 13 -5.42 -0.52 -15.81
C GLY A 13 -5.54 -0.43 -14.28
N LEU A 14 -5.50 -1.56 -13.57
CA LEU A 14 -5.68 -1.62 -12.12
C LEU A 14 -4.36 -1.87 -11.39
N TRP A 15 -4.14 -1.08 -10.35
CA TRP A 15 -2.93 -1.01 -9.56
C TRP A 15 -3.23 -1.27 -8.09
N GLU A 16 -2.19 -1.64 -7.35
CA GLU A 16 -2.24 -1.76 -5.90
C GLU A 16 -0.97 -1.20 -5.26
N VAL A 17 -1.14 -0.67 -4.05
CA VAL A 17 -0.01 -0.25 -3.21
C VAL A 17 0.37 -1.43 -2.33
N TYR A 18 1.65 -1.82 -2.36
CA TYR A 18 2.19 -2.89 -1.56
C TYR A 18 3.43 -2.44 -0.78
N ASP A 19 3.62 -3.07 0.38
CA ASP A 19 4.81 -2.95 1.20
C ASP A 19 5.89 -3.86 0.62
N ILE A 20 7.03 -3.27 0.27
CA ILE A 20 8.14 -3.96 -0.40
C ILE A 20 8.83 -4.93 0.56
N ASP A 21 8.87 -4.62 1.85
CA ASP A 21 9.56 -5.42 2.86
C ASP A 21 8.86 -6.76 3.11
N ASN A 22 7.53 -6.81 2.98
CA ASN A 22 6.75 -8.03 3.21
C ASN A 22 5.95 -8.53 1.99
N ASN A 23 6.02 -7.82 0.85
CA ASN A 23 5.29 -8.10 -0.37
C ASN A 23 3.75 -8.23 -0.19
N LYS A 24 3.18 -7.48 0.77
CA LYS A 24 1.73 -7.48 1.05
C LYS A 24 1.09 -6.16 0.65
N VAL A 25 -0.16 -6.25 0.21
CA VAL A 25 -1.01 -5.08 -0.07
C VAL A 25 -1.18 -4.25 1.20
N VAL A 26 -0.94 -2.94 1.06
CA VAL A 26 -1.13 -1.97 2.13
C VAL A 26 -2.62 -1.85 2.44
N ARG A 27 -2.96 -1.80 3.72
CA ARG A 27 -4.32 -1.55 4.19
C ARG A 27 -4.36 -0.24 4.96
N VAL A 28 -5.36 0.59 4.70
CA VAL A 28 -5.61 1.85 5.41
C VAL A 28 -7.02 1.81 5.96
N GLY A 29 -7.20 2.01 7.26
CA GLY A 29 -8.53 1.92 7.89
C GLY A 29 -9.21 0.56 7.71
N GLY A 30 -8.44 -0.51 7.51
CA GLY A 30 -8.96 -1.86 7.21
C GLY A 30 -9.23 -2.14 5.73
N VAL A 31 -9.22 -1.11 4.87
CA VAL A 31 -9.46 -1.22 3.42
C VAL A 31 -8.13 -1.48 2.70
N PRO A 32 -8.03 -2.52 1.86
CA PRO A 32 -6.82 -2.76 1.05
C PRO A 32 -6.73 -1.78 -0.12
N LEU A 33 -5.55 -1.22 -0.32
CA LEU A 33 -5.23 -0.34 -1.46
C LEU A 33 -4.92 -1.18 -2.70
N THR A 34 -5.95 -1.83 -3.24
CA THR A 34 -5.89 -2.68 -4.45
C THR A 34 -7.02 -2.35 -5.41
N ASN A 35 -6.91 -2.78 -6.67
CA ASN A 35 -7.85 -2.45 -7.75
C ASN A 35 -8.08 -0.94 -7.90
N LEU A 36 -7.04 -0.14 -7.68
CA LEU A 36 -7.04 1.31 -7.84
C LEU A 36 -6.70 1.66 -9.30
N LEU A 37 -7.12 2.83 -9.77
CA LEU A 37 -6.55 3.39 -11.01
C LEU A 37 -5.08 3.78 -10.77
N ASP A 38 -4.35 4.06 -11.85
CA ASP A 38 -2.94 4.44 -11.74
C ASP A 38 -2.76 5.74 -10.94
N GLU A 39 -3.60 6.74 -11.20
CA GLU A 39 -3.61 8.02 -10.50
C GLU A 39 -3.91 7.83 -9.00
N ASP A 40 -4.96 7.08 -8.66
CA ASP A 40 -5.33 6.78 -7.28
C ASP A 40 -4.22 6.02 -6.52
N ALA A 41 -3.54 5.09 -7.20
CA ALA A 41 -2.46 4.32 -6.60
C ALA A 41 -1.23 5.19 -6.33
N LEU A 42 -0.93 6.13 -7.23
CA LEU A 42 0.14 7.11 -7.06
C LEU A 42 -0.15 8.08 -5.91
N ASP A 43 -1.36 8.64 -5.86
CA ASP A 43 -1.80 9.51 -4.77
C ASP A 43 -1.74 8.80 -3.42
N ALA A 44 -2.25 7.56 -3.36
CA ALA A 44 -2.19 6.78 -2.13
C ALA A 44 -0.74 6.49 -1.69
N LEU A 45 0.17 6.22 -2.63
CA LEU A 45 1.59 6.03 -2.34
C LEU A 45 2.22 7.32 -1.78
N ASP A 46 1.92 8.47 -2.38
CA ASP A 46 2.44 9.77 -1.95
C ASP A 46 1.94 10.11 -0.53
N LEU A 47 0.64 9.95 -0.28
CA LEU A 47 0.06 10.19 1.03
C LEU A 47 0.64 9.27 2.13
N ILE A 48 1.06 8.05 1.79
CA ILE A 48 1.77 7.16 2.73
C ILE A 48 3.19 7.68 3.01
N ARG A 49 3.87 8.23 2.00
CA ARG A 49 5.24 8.77 2.14
C ARG A 49 5.25 10.06 2.95
N ASP A 50 4.24 10.92 2.76
CA ASP A 50 4.00 12.12 3.56
C ASP A 50 3.49 11.82 4.98
N GLY A 51 3.12 10.56 5.26
CA GLY A 51 2.64 10.13 6.57
C GLY A 51 1.18 10.52 6.86
N PHE A 52 0.45 11.03 5.87
CA PHE A 52 -0.98 11.32 5.97
C PHE A 52 -1.80 10.03 6.07
N LEU A 53 -1.49 9.05 5.23
CA LEU A 53 -2.04 7.70 5.34
C LEU A 53 -1.14 6.85 6.23
N THR A 54 -1.72 6.27 7.28
CA THR A 54 -1.01 5.33 8.14
C THR A 54 -1.38 3.90 7.72
N PRO A 55 -0.43 3.12 7.14
CA PRO A 55 -0.63 1.71 6.89
C PRO A 55 -0.98 1.00 8.19
N ALA A 56 -2.07 0.24 8.18
CA ALA A 56 -2.37 -0.71 9.23
C ALA A 56 -1.13 -1.61 9.35
N LYS A 57 -0.52 -1.63 10.55
CA LYS A 57 0.59 -2.55 10.80
C LYS A 57 0.04 -3.94 10.55
N SER A 58 0.49 -4.60 9.49
CA SER A 58 0.26 -6.03 9.33
C SER A 58 0.75 -6.62 10.64
N ALA A 59 -0.16 -7.18 11.44
CA ALA A 59 0.21 -7.74 12.72
C ALA A 59 1.33 -8.74 12.42
N ARG A 60 2.58 -8.38 12.79
CA ARG A 60 3.59 -9.39 13.05
C ARG A 60 3.00 -10.12 14.24
N THR A 61 2.30 -11.21 13.98
CA THR A 61 2.15 -12.27 14.95
C THR A 61 3.56 -12.59 15.41
N LYS A 62 3.95 -12.05 16.57
CA LYS A 62 5.01 -12.64 17.38
C LYS A 62 4.45 -14.01 17.73
N SER A 63 4.93 -15.03 17.04
CA SER A 63 4.88 -16.39 17.55
C SER A 63 6.13 -16.66 18.36
#